data_AF-A0A1T3CLQ0-F1
#
_entry.id   AF-A0A1T3CLQ0-F1
#
_cell.length_a   1.000
_cell.length_b   1.000
_cell.length_c   1.000
_cell.angle_alpha   90.00
_cell.angle_beta   90.00
_cell.angle_gamma   90.00
#
_symmetry.space_group_name_H-M   'P 1'
#
loop_
_entity.id
_entity.type
_entity.pdbx_description
1 polymer ?
#
loop_
_entity_poly.entity_id
_entity_poly.type
_entity_poly.pdbx_seq_one_letter_code
_entity_poly.pdbx_strand_id
1 'polypeptide(L)'
;MSLRLATRRLALSSQSSPASLLAPINGVSHGTAGVLNQRRHKWSINVFKGWGKSSSKESGDRGQDPSASELDDPKKRQQFLQRNMRGGVEDNIFQDEIEAAKPAPDAQAAQTTEERTKESLAMVVDPDARSRIRWQRRKVIQSVRRNGQLTREEKIKMTERELIHKSDFFPTSVKKLVMLARQIAGKPVDEAIQQMKWSKKKFAAEVKYHLEEARDMAVVRRGMGLGKVNGDILDKPRKVRTKDGKWIEIEDPTRLYVAQSWVGRGPWRGKEIDYKGRGRMGVIQHPSTSFTVILKEEKTRIREYEEEKAKEAEKGPWVHLPNRKVHGQRPYYSW
;
A
#
# COMPACT_ATOMS: atom_id res chain seq x y z
N MET A 1 -6.13 -0.43 -63.60
CA MET A 1 -5.59 0.84 -63.07
C MET A 1 -6.58 1.95 -63.39
N SER A 2 -7.56 2.19 -62.52
CA SER A 2 -8.47 3.34 -62.63
C SER A 2 -8.60 3.98 -61.24
N LEU A 3 -8.08 5.20 -61.13
CA LEU A 3 -7.96 5.95 -59.89
C LEU A 3 -9.34 6.52 -59.52
N ARG A 4 -9.91 6.06 -58.41
CA ARG A 4 -11.07 6.71 -57.78
C ARG A 4 -10.57 7.80 -56.84
N LEU A 5 -10.68 9.05 -57.28
CA LEU A 5 -10.47 10.23 -56.42
C LEU A 5 -11.73 10.49 -55.60
N ALA A 6 -11.55 10.63 -54.29
CA ALA A 6 -12.60 10.96 -53.34
C ALA A 6 -12.75 12.49 -53.24
N THR A 7 -13.94 13.01 -53.55
CA THR A 7 -14.32 14.40 -53.27
C THR A 7 -15.07 14.45 -51.93
N ARG A 8 -14.35 14.71 -50.83
CA ARG A 8 -14.97 15.12 -49.57
C ARG A 8 -15.11 16.63 -49.56
N ARG A 9 -16.36 17.11 -49.66
CA ARG A 9 -16.73 18.50 -49.38
C ARG A 9 -16.48 18.79 -47.90
N LEU A 10 -15.69 19.83 -47.63
CA LEU A 10 -15.53 20.46 -46.33
C LEU A 10 -16.77 21.32 -46.05
N ALA A 11 -17.50 21.01 -44.98
CA ALA A 11 -18.54 21.89 -44.44
C ALA A 11 -17.92 22.69 -43.28
N LEU A 12 -17.98 24.02 -43.39
CA LEU A 12 -17.59 24.96 -42.34
C LEU A 12 -18.58 24.90 -41.18
N SER A 13 -18.06 24.90 -39.96
CA SER A 13 -18.81 25.03 -38.71
C SER A 13 -19.38 26.44 -38.55
N SER A 14 -20.70 26.56 -38.44
CA SER A 14 -21.37 27.77 -38.00
C SER A 14 -21.33 27.89 -36.47
N GLN A 15 -20.91 29.05 -36.00
CA GLN A 15 -21.07 29.47 -34.61
C GLN A 15 -22.55 29.81 -34.37
N SER A 16 -23.15 29.27 -33.30
CA SER A 16 -24.37 29.83 -32.74
C SER A 16 -24.31 29.74 -31.21
N SER A 17 -24.36 30.91 -30.59
CA SER A 17 -24.54 31.12 -29.16
C SER A 17 -25.99 30.86 -28.77
N PRO A 18 -26.28 30.26 -27.61
CA PRO A 18 -27.55 30.48 -26.94
C PRO A 18 -27.37 31.47 -25.78
N ALA A 19 -27.98 32.64 -25.94
CA ALA A 19 -28.31 33.53 -24.84
C ALA A 19 -29.23 32.78 -23.87
N SER A 20 -28.83 32.68 -22.61
CA SER A 20 -29.65 32.13 -21.52
C SER A 20 -29.99 33.26 -20.55
N LEU A 21 -31.30 33.46 -20.40
CA LEU A 21 -31.94 34.42 -19.51
C LEU A 21 -31.68 34.01 -18.05
N LEU A 22 -31.06 34.90 -17.28
CA LEU A 22 -30.90 34.79 -15.83
C LEU A 22 -32.11 35.41 -15.15
N ALA A 23 -32.86 34.60 -14.39
CA ALA A 23 -33.73 35.07 -13.32
C ALA A 23 -33.00 34.87 -11.97
N PRO A 24 -33.09 35.82 -11.02
CA PRO A 24 -32.44 35.68 -9.72
C PRO A 24 -33.29 34.80 -8.81
N ILE A 25 -32.78 33.62 -8.43
CA ILE A 25 -33.31 32.83 -7.32
C ILE A 25 -32.48 33.09 -6.07
N ASN A 26 -33.20 33.28 -4.96
CA ASN A 26 -32.70 33.67 -3.65
C ASN A 26 -31.55 32.78 -3.16
N GLY A 27 -30.50 33.45 -2.65
CA GLY A 27 -29.30 32.82 -2.12
C GLY A 27 -29.58 31.99 -0.87
N VAL A 28 -29.30 30.70 -0.97
CA VAL A 28 -28.91 29.87 0.17
C VAL A 28 -27.39 30.02 0.30
N SER A 29 -26.95 30.52 1.45
CA SER A 29 -25.56 30.71 1.83
C SER A 29 -24.83 29.37 1.92
N HIS A 30 -24.28 28.91 0.80
CA HIS A 30 -23.23 27.92 0.84
C HIS A 30 -21.98 28.56 1.42
N GLY A 31 -21.61 28.11 2.63
CA GLY A 31 -20.38 28.47 3.31
C GLY A 31 -19.21 28.43 2.34
N THR A 32 -18.51 29.55 2.27
CA THR A 32 -17.30 29.74 1.49
C THR A 32 -16.35 28.58 1.74
N ALA A 33 -16.12 27.75 0.72
CA ALA A 33 -14.98 26.86 0.68
C ALA A 33 -13.74 27.77 0.58
N GLY A 34 -13.24 28.19 1.75
CA GLY A 34 -12.00 28.92 1.86
C GLY A 34 -10.92 28.11 1.16
N VAL A 35 -10.35 28.69 0.11
CA VAL A 35 -9.05 28.25 -0.37
C VAL A 35 -8.11 28.43 0.81
N LEU A 36 -7.80 27.33 1.50
CA LEU A 36 -6.80 27.29 2.55
C LEU A 36 -5.45 27.57 1.88
N ASN A 37 -5.16 28.84 1.66
CA ASN A 37 -3.85 29.31 1.23
C ASN A 37 -2.85 28.87 2.30
N GLN A 38 -2.03 27.90 1.92
CA GLN A 38 -1.00 27.34 2.77
C GLN A 38 0.04 28.42 3.06
N ARG A 39 -0.01 29.07 4.23
CA ARG A 39 1.18 29.69 4.81
C ARG A 39 2.12 28.56 5.22
N ARG A 40 2.98 28.13 4.30
CA ARG A 40 4.14 27.30 4.63
C ARG A 40 5.11 28.20 5.39
N HIS A 41 4.99 28.25 6.72
CA HIS A 41 6.12 28.69 7.53
C HIS A 41 7.24 27.69 7.25
N LYS A 42 8.28 28.15 6.55
CA LYS A 42 9.48 27.37 6.29
C LYS A 42 10.20 27.17 7.61
N TRP A 43 9.83 26.14 8.34
CA TRP A 43 10.76 25.45 9.24
C TRP A 43 11.63 24.49 8.40
N SER A 44 12.07 24.95 7.21
CA SER A 44 12.80 24.11 6.28
C SER A 44 14.28 24.15 6.63
N ILE A 45 14.69 23.12 7.39
CA ILE A 45 15.73 22.19 6.94
C ILE A 45 17.06 22.86 6.63
N ASN A 46 17.62 23.46 7.66
CA ASN A 46 19.05 23.44 7.89
C ASN A 46 19.27 23.25 9.40
N VAL A 47 18.95 22.05 9.89
CA VAL A 47 19.19 21.66 11.28
C VAL A 47 20.66 21.88 11.67
N PHE A 48 21.58 21.85 10.69
CA PHE A 48 23.01 22.14 10.88
C PHE A 48 23.47 23.58 10.58
N LYS A 49 22.64 24.46 9.99
CA LYS A 49 23.07 25.83 9.61
C LYS A 49 22.33 26.95 10.37
N GLY A 50 21.24 26.62 11.07
CA GLY A 50 20.40 27.60 11.76
C GLY A 50 20.27 27.41 13.28
N TRP A 51 20.65 26.24 13.83
CA TRP A 51 20.44 25.93 15.25
C TRP A 51 21.40 26.67 16.21
N GLY A 52 22.43 27.35 15.70
CA GLY A 52 23.48 28.00 16.52
C GLY A 52 23.82 29.43 16.15
N LYS A 53 23.02 30.11 15.32
CA LYS A 53 23.21 31.53 15.00
C LYS A 53 22.03 32.37 15.49
N SER A 54 21.90 32.52 16.80
CA SER A 54 21.28 33.73 17.35
C SER A 54 22.27 34.87 17.13
N SER A 55 22.07 35.70 16.12
CA SER A 55 22.87 36.91 15.97
C SER A 55 22.57 37.83 17.15
N SER A 56 23.51 37.92 18.11
CA SER A 56 23.45 38.77 19.29
C SER A 56 23.70 40.26 18.95
N LYS A 57 23.11 40.76 17.86
CA LYS A 57 23.27 42.15 17.44
C LYS A 57 22.00 42.68 16.76
N GLU A 58 20.91 42.63 17.51
CA GLU A 58 19.72 43.46 17.34
C GLU A 58 18.96 43.41 18.67
N SER A 59 19.48 44.13 19.66
CA SER A 59 18.78 44.44 20.90
C SER A 59 17.74 45.52 20.61
N GLY A 60 16.50 45.11 20.44
CA GLY A 60 15.37 45.99 20.22
C GLY A 60 14.14 45.16 19.89
N ASP A 61 13.45 44.73 20.94
CA ASP A 61 12.06 44.28 20.91
C ASP A 61 11.71 43.19 19.88
N ARG A 62 11.94 41.92 20.24
CA ARG A 62 11.35 40.79 19.50
C ARG A 62 10.73 39.80 20.48
N GLY A 63 9.41 39.77 20.42
CA GLY A 63 8.56 38.77 21.03
C GLY A 63 9.06 37.36 20.72
N GLN A 64 8.71 36.46 21.64
CA GLN A 64 8.82 35.01 21.50
C GLN A 64 8.57 34.58 20.05
N ASP A 65 9.39 33.67 19.53
CA ASP A 65 9.16 33.06 18.23
C ASP A 65 7.67 32.69 18.13
N PRO A 66 6.90 33.29 17.21
CA PRO A 66 5.43 33.24 17.27
C PRO A 66 4.92 31.79 17.24
N SER A 67 5.68 30.88 16.61
CA SER A 67 5.38 29.45 16.59
C SER A 67 5.54 28.74 17.94
N ALA A 68 6.50 29.14 18.78
CA ALA A 68 6.71 28.53 20.09
C ALA A 68 5.64 29.02 21.08
N SER A 69 5.34 30.32 21.08
CA SER A 69 4.22 30.88 21.86
C SER A 69 2.86 30.31 21.41
N GLU A 70 2.67 30.03 20.12
CA GLU A 70 1.44 29.43 19.59
C GLU A 70 1.19 27.99 20.05
N LEU A 71 2.25 27.23 20.38
CA LEU A 71 2.16 25.85 20.87
C LEU A 71 1.84 25.77 22.37
N ASP A 72 2.28 26.78 23.14
CA ASP A 72 2.09 26.85 24.61
C ASP A 72 0.88 27.69 25.05
N ASP A 73 0.13 28.29 24.12
CA ASP A 73 -1.04 29.13 24.42
C ASP A 73 -2.17 28.32 25.12
N PRO A 74 -2.46 28.56 26.41
CA PRO A 74 -3.46 27.79 27.16
C PRO A 74 -4.88 27.97 26.60
N LYS A 75 -5.18 29.14 26.02
CA LYS A 75 -6.48 29.44 25.40
C LYS A 75 -6.70 28.63 24.11
N LYS A 76 -5.67 28.45 23.28
CA LYS A 76 -5.76 27.62 22.06
C LYS A 76 -5.88 26.15 22.42
N ARG A 77 -5.18 25.71 23.47
CA ARG A 77 -5.33 24.36 24.03
C ARG A 77 -6.74 24.12 24.56
N GLN A 78 -7.32 25.08 25.28
CA GLN A 78 -8.71 25.03 25.74
C GLN A 78 -9.70 25.02 24.57
N GLN A 79 -9.51 25.83 23.53
CA GLN A 79 -10.35 25.83 22.33
C GLN A 79 -10.25 24.52 21.54
N PHE A 80 -9.05 23.94 21.43
CA PHE A 80 -8.82 22.63 20.84
C PHE A 80 -9.52 21.53 21.65
N LEU A 81 -9.36 21.54 22.98
CA LEU A 81 -10.08 20.66 23.89
C LEU A 81 -11.59 20.83 23.73
N GLN A 82 -12.14 22.05 23.78
CA GLN A 82 -13.57 22.30 23.57
C GLN A 82 -14.08 21.86 22.19
N ARG A 83 -13.29 22.05 21.13
CA ARG A 83 -13.65 21.63 19.76
C ARG A 83 -13.65 20.11 19.60
N ASN A 84 -12.70 19.43 20.24
CA ASN A 84 -12.57 17.98 20.18
C ASN A 84 -13.49 17.28 21.19
N MET A 85 -13.86 17.97 22.28
CA MET A 85 -14.93 17.63 23.23
C MET A 85 -16.32 17.89 22.63
N ARG A 86 -16.52 17.62 21.32
CA ARG A 86 -17.85 17.67 20.73
C ARG A 86 -18.61 16.37 20.97
N GLY A 87 -19.15 16.32 22.18
CA GLY A 87 -20.44 15.74 22.53
C GLY A 87 -21.10 16.68 23.53
N GLY A 88 -21.45 17.90 23.10
CA GLY A 88 -22.23 18.84 23.90
C GLY A 88 -23.66 18.34 24.04
N VAL A 89 -23.86 17.43 24.99
CA VAL A 89 -25.16 17.11 25.58
C VAL A 89 -24.94 17.33 27.06
N GLU A 90 -25.37 18.49 27.55
CA GLU A 90 -25.08 18.99 28.90
C GLU A 90 -25.84 18.23 30.01
N ASP A 91 -26.45 17.08 29.68
CA ASP A 91 -27.27 16.26 30.58
C ASP A 91 -26.99 14.75 30.41
N ASN A 92 -25.76 14.30 30.65
CA ASN A 92 -25.47 12.86 30.76
C ASN A 92 -25.14 12.47 32.20
N ILE A 93 -25.77 11.38 32.66
CA ILE A 93 -25.74 10.76 34.00
C ILE A 93 -24.35 10.54 34.61
N PHE A 94 -23.27 10.61 33.84
CA PHE A 94 -21.90 10.32 34.29
C PHE A 94 -21.02 11.57 34.43
N GLN A 95 -21.60 12.77 34.39
CA GLN A 95 -20.87 14.04 34.52
C GLN A 95 -20.10 14.13 35.85
N ASP A 96 -20.72 13.71 36.95
CA ASP A 96 -20.13 13.77 38.30
C ASP A 96 -18.95 12.80 38.49
N GLU A 97 -18.92 11.67 37.77
CA GLU A 97 -17.80 10.72 37.81
C GLU A 97 -16.57 11.23 37.02
N ILE A 98 -16.80 12.01 35.96
CA ILE A 98 -15.73 12.61 35.15
C ILE A 98 -15.07 13.78 35.90
N GLU A 99 -15.86 14.60 36.61
CA GLU A 99 -15.33 15.70 37.43
C GLU A 99 -14.65 15.23 38.72
N ALA A 100 -15.07 14.08 39.27
CA ALA A 100 -14.39 13.42 40.39
C ALA A 100 -13.04 12.82 39.98
N ALA A 101 -12.86 12.46 38.71
CA ALA A 101 -11.60 11.96 38.15
C ALA A 101 -10.57 13.09 37.85
N LYS A 102 -10.35 14.00 38.80
CA LYS A 102 -9.19 14.91 38.76
C LYS A 102 -7.90 14.06 38.86
N PRO A 103 -6.92 14.26 37.96
CA PRO A 103 -5.76 13.37 37.90
C PRO A 103 -4.81 13.58 39.08
N ALA A 104 -4.46 12.48 39.76
CA ALA A 104 -3.29 12.42 40.62
C ALA A 104 -2.01 12.73 39.81
N PRO A 105 -0.99 13.38 40.40
CA PRO A 105 0.20 13.85 39.68
C PRO A 105 1.14 12.74 39.15
N ASP A 106 0.89 11.46 39.43
CA ASP A 106 1.81 10.35 39.14
C ASP A 106 1.36 9.44 37.98
N ALA A 107 0.41 9.86 37.14
CA ALA A 107 0.08 9.13 35.93
C ALA A 107 1.19 9.32 34.88
N GLN A 108 2.02 8.28 34.70
CA GLN A 108 3.04 8.20 33.65
C GLN A 108 2.47 8.70 32.33
N ALA A 109 3.12 9.71 31.75
CA ALA A 109 2.71 10.41 30.54
C ALA A 109 2.19 9.43 29.48
N ALA A 110 0.87 9.34 29.36
CA ALA A 110 0.22 8.59 28.30
C ALA A 110 0.78 9.14 26.99
N GLN A 111 1.36 8.25 26.18
CA GLN A 111 1.89 8.60 24.86
C GLN A 111 0.84 9.46 24.17
N THR A 112 1.20 10.69 23.84
CA THR A 112 0.32 11.66 23.17
C THR A 112 -0.16 11.07 21.86
N THR A 113 -1.25 10.32 21.89
CA THR A 113 -1.95 9.84 20.72
C THR A 113 -2.57 11.06 20.09
N GLU A 114 -1.90 11.61 19.08
CA GLU A 114 -2.48 12.62 18.20
C GLU A 114 -3.90 12.19 17.86
N GLU A 115 -4.88 13.02 18.21
CA GLU A 115 -6.28 12.71 17.91
C GLU A 115 -6.43 12.63 16.40
N ARG A 116 -6.62 11.40 15.90
CA ARG A 116 -6.80 11.07 14.48
C ARG A 116 -8.20 11.47 14.01
N THR A 117 -8.55 12.74 14.21
CA THR A 117 -9.81 13.29 13.70
C THR A 117 -9.75 13.34 12.18
N LYS A 118 -10.93 13.21 11.54
CA LYS A 118 -11.03 13.32 10.08
C LYS A 118 -10.49 14.67 9.59
N GLU A 119 -10.69 15.73 10.36
CA GLU A 119 -10.24 17.09 10.05
C GLU A 119 -8.71 17.21 10.13
N SER A 120 -8.07 16.63 11.15
CA SER A 120 -6.61 16.65 11.27
C SER A 120 -5.94 15.86 10.14
N LEU A 121 -6.53 14.73 9.75
CA LEU A 121 -6.01 13.87 8.69
C LEU A 121 -6.41 14.30 7.28
N ALA A 122 -7.44 15.13 7.11
CA ALA A 122 -8.02 15.44 5.79
C ALA A 122 -6.96 15.92 4.80
N MET A 123 -6.02 16.75 5.24
CA MET A 123 -4.97 17.30 4.38
C MET A 123 -3.99 16.24 3.85
N VAL A 124 -3.71 15.19 4.64
CA VAL A 124 -2.75 14.13 4.28
C VAL A 124 -3.44 12.96 3.59
N VAL A 125 -4.61 12.55 4.08
CA VAL A 125 -5.37 11.41 3.56
C VAL A 125 -6.09 11.76 2.25
N ASP A 126 -6.66 12.96 2.15
CA ASP A 126 -7.49 13.40 1.03
C ASP A 126 -6.99 14.74 0.42
N PRO A 127 -5.76 14.81 -0.13
CA PRO A 127 -5.19 16.06 -0.65
C PRO A 127 -5.96 16.62 -1.87
N ASP A 128 -6.57 15.76 -2.70
CA ASP A 128 -7.40 16.17 -3.85
C ASP A 128 -8.76 15.45 -3.83
N ALA A 129 -9.73 16.06 -3.13
CA ALA A 129 -11.08 15.54 -3.02
C ALA A 129 -11.82 15.49 -4.37
N ARG A 130 -11.55 16.43 -5.30
CA ARG A 130 -12.27 16.51 -6.59
C ARG A 130 -11.94 15.30 -7.47
N SER A 131 -10.66 14.95 -7.55
CA SER A 131 -10.22 13.76 -8.29
C SER A 131 -10.73 12.47 -7.65
N ARG A 132 -10.74 12.39 -6.31
CA ARG A 132 -11.33 11.25 -5.59
C ARG A 132 -12.81 11.06 -5.93
N ILE A 133 -13.62 12.12 -5.90
CA ILE A 133 -15.05 12.06 -6.22
C ILE A 133 -15.28 11.60 -7.67
N ARG A 134 -14.53 12.13 -8.64
CA ARG A 134 -14.62 11.69 -10.05
C ARG A 134 -14.27 10.21 -10.20
N TRP A 135 -13.22 9.76 -9.51
CA TRP A 135 -12.82 8.35 -9.51
C TRP A 135 -13.89 7.46 -8.87
N GLN A 136 -14.45 7.86 -7.73
CA GLN A 136 -15.54 7.16 -7.04
C GLN A 136 -16.76 7.03 -7.95
N ARG A 137 -17.21 8.12 -8.59
CA ARG A 137 -18.31 8.09 -9.56
C ARG A 137 -18.05 7.09 -10.69
N ARG A 138 -16.83 7.08 -11.26
CA ARG A 138 -16.44 6.12 -12.30
C ARG A 138 -16.52 4.67 -11.80
N LYS A 139 -16.11 4.41 -10.56
CA LYS A 139 -16.17 3.07 -9.94
C LYS A 139 -17.60 2.62 -9.65
N VAL A 140 -18.46 3.52 -9.17
CA VAL A 140 -19.90 3.25 -8.99
C VAL A 140 -20.57 2.94 -10.33
N ILE A 141 -20.28 3.70 -11.39
CA ILE A 141 -20.80 3.39 -12.73
C ILE A 141 -20.32 2.01 -13.19
N GLN A 142 -19.06 1.66 -12.95
CA GLN A 142 -18.51 0.35 -13.29
C GLN A 142 -19.20 -0.79 -12.52
N SER A 143 -19.49 -0.61 -11.22
CA SER A 143 -20.18 -1.62 -10.41
C SER A 143 -21.63 -1.80 -10.85
N VAL A 144 -22.34 -0.70 -11.13
CA VAL A 144 -23.72 -0.73 -11.64
C VAL A 144 -23.77 -1.44 -12.99
N ARG A 145 -22.81 -1.17 -13.90
CA ARG A 145 -22.76 -1.82 -15.23
C ARG A 145 -22.52 -3.33 -15.18
N ARG A 146 -21.91 -3.82 -14.09
CA ARG A 146 -21.71 -5.27 -13.82
C ARG A 146 -22.82 -5.86 -12.93
N ASN A 147 -23.86 -5.09 -12.62
CA ASN A 147 -24.93 -5.48 -11.70
C ASN A 147 -24.39 -5.98 -10.34
N GLY A 148 -23.29 -5.40 -9.87
CA GLY A 148 -22.64 -5.80 -8.61
C GLY A 148 -21.84 -7.11 -8.65
N GLN A 149 -21.71 -7.77 -9.81
CA GLN A 149 -20.89 -8.98 -9.91
C GLN A 149 -19.40 -8.69 -9.73
N LEU A 150 -18.79 -9.36 -8.76
CA LEU A 150 -17.37 -9.26 -8.46
C LEU A 150 -16.55 -10.15 -9.38
N THR A 151 -15.47 -9.58 -9.93
CA THR A 151 -14.44 -10.33 -10.64
C THR A 151 -13.67 -11.24 -9.68
N ARG A 152 -12.99 -12.27 -10.21
CA ARG A 152 -12.16 -13.17 -9.41
C ARG A 152 -11.09 -12.41 -8.61
N GLU A 153 -10.44 -11.43 -9.21
CA GLU A 153 -9.43 -10.60 -8.54
C GLU A 153 -10.01 -9.77 -7.39
N GLU A 154 -11.21 -9.21 -7.57
CA GLU A 154 -11.91 -8.45 -6.53
C GLU A 154 -12.29 -9.38 -5.36
N LYS A 155 -12.79 -10.59 -5.65
CA LYS A 155 -13.07 -11.61 -4.62
C LYS A 155 -11.81 -11.99 -3.84
N ILE A 156 -10.70 -12.23 -4.53
CA ILE A 156 -9.42 -12.57 -3.90
C ILE A 156 -8.94 -11.42 -2.99
N LYS A 157 -8.94 -10.18 -3.48
CA LYS A 157 -8.52 -9.01 -2.69
C LYS A 157 -9.41 -8.75 -1.47
N MET A 158 -10.68 -9.14 -1.53
CA MET A 158 -11.62 -9.01 -0.42
C MET A 158 -11.45 -10.11 0.63
N THR A 159 -11.16 -11.34 0.19
CA THR A 159 -11.15 -12.55 1.05
C THR A 159 -9.77 -12.89 1.59
N GLU A 160 -8.72 -12.66 0.80
CA GLU A 160 -7.34 -13.00 1.13
C GLU A 160 -6.57 -11.76 1.56
N ARG A 161 -5.85 -11.88 2.66
CA ARG A 161 -4.95 -10.83 3.13
C ARG A 161 -3.60 -10.99 2.43
N GLU A 162 -3.01 -9.89 2.00
CA GLU A 162 -1.63 -9.83 1.53
C GLU A 162 -0.87 -8.62 2.11
N LEU A 163 0.41 -8.81 2.39
CA LEU A 163 1.34 -7.73 2.74
C LEU A 163 2.48 -7.73 1.73
N ILE A 164 2.69 -6.58 1.09
CA ILE A 164 3.88 -6.31 0.29
C ILE A 164 4.82 -5.50 1.18
N HIS A 165 5.98 -6.07 1.52
CA HIS A 165 7.03 -5.37 2.25
C HIS A 165 8.27 -5.19 1.38
N LYS A 166 8.83 -3.98 1.39
CA LYS A 166 10.03 -3.63 0.63
C LYS A 166 11.10 -3.14 1.61
N SER A 167 12.29 -3.71 1.50
CA SER A 167 13.45 -3.32 2.28
C SER A 167 14.09 -2.02 1.79
N ASP A 168 14.99 -1.52 2.62
CA ASP A 168 15.97 -0.51 2.22
C ASP A 168 16.97 -1.07 1.20
N PHE A 169 17.81 -0.16 0.68
CA PHE A 169 18.83 -0.51 -0.31
C PHE A 169 20.08 -1.12 0.35
N PHE A 170 20.30 -2.40 0.09
CA PHE A 170 21.51 -3.10 0.52
C PHE A 170 22.70 -2.79 -0.39
N PRO A 171 23.93 -2.73 0.15
CA PRO A 171 25.16 -2.55 -0.61
C PRO A 171 25.61 -3.83 -1.35
N THR A 172 24.71 -4.47 -2.10
CA THR A 172 24.97 -5.72 -2.82
C THR A 172 24.45 -5.71 -4.25
N SER A 173 24.77 -6.76 -5.01
CA SER A 173 24.31 -6.97 -6.38
C SER A 173 23.04 -7.82 -6.40
N VAL A 174 22.19 -7.57 -7.41
CA VAL A 174 20.96 -8.33 -7.64
C VAL A 174 21.26 -9.82 -7.69
N LYS A 175 22.31 -10.21 -8.44
CA LYS A 175 22.69 -11.61 -8.63
C LYS A 175 23.00 -12.33 -7.31
N LYS A 176 23.66 -11.64 -6.37
CA LYS A 176 24.03 -12.21 -5.07
C LYS A 176 22.81 -12.35 -4.16
N LEU A 177 21.94 -11.34 -4.14
CA LEU A 177 20.78 -11.33 -3.27
C LEU A 177 19.64 -12.23 -3.78
N VAL A 178 19.51 -12.39 -5.10
CA VAL A 178 18.52 -13.28 -5.74
C VAL A 178 18.66 -14.72 -5.26
N MET A 179 19.88 -15.19 -4.95
CA MET A 179 20.08 -16.53 -4.41
C MET A 179 19.39 -16.72 -3.06
N LEU A 180 19.45 -15.72 -2.18
CA LEU A 180 18.75 -15.74 -0.89
C LEU A 180 17.24 -15.59 -1.06
N ALA A 181 16.80 -14.69 -1.94
CA ALA A 181 15.37 -14.50 -2.21
C ALA A 181 14.70 -15.79 -2.71
N ARG A 182 15.33 -16.49 -3.67
CA ARG A 182 14.81 -17.76 -4.20
C ARG A 182 14.77 -18.86 -3.14
N GLN A 183 15.74 -18.88 -2.22
CA GLN A 183 15.84 -19.89 -1.17
C GLN A 183 14.68 -19.86 -0.17
N ILE A 184 14.10 -18.69 0.08
CA ILE A 184 12.99 -18.50 1.03
C ILE A 184 11.61 -18.46 0.37
N ALA A 185 11.54 -18.38 -0.96
CA ALA A 185 10.28 -18.38 -1.69
C ALA A 185 9.49 -19.68 -1.38
N GLY A 186 8.21 -19.56 -1.04
CA GLY A 186 7.37 -20.71 -0.74
C GLY A 186 7.60 -21.35 0.63
N LYS A 187 8.49 -20.83 1.48
CA LYS A 187 8.64 -21.30 2.85
C LYS A 187 7.66 -20.58 3.80
N PRO A 188 7.20 -21.22 4.88
CA PRO A 188 6.54 -20.50 5.96
C PRO A 188 7.51 -19.48 6.56
N VAL A 189 6.99 -18.35 7.06
CA VAL A 189 7.83 -17.22 7.48
C VAL A 189 8.84 -17.62 8.56
N ASP A 190 8.43 -18.45 9.52
CA ASP A 190 9.32 -18.92 10.59
C ASP A 190 10.47 -19.80 10.06
N GLU A 191 10.20 -20.68 9.10
CA GLU A 191 11.25 -21.49 8.46
C GLU A 191 12.18 -20.60 7.63
N ALA A 192 11.65 -19.58 6.95
CA ALA A 192 12.46 -18.62 6.22
C ALA A 192 13.40 -17.83 7.16
N ILE A 193 12.90 -17.36 8.31
CA ILE A 193 13.69 -16.69 9.35
C ILE A 193 14.78 -17.63 9.87
N GLN A 194 14.42 -18.88 10.18
CA GLN A 194 15.39 -19.87 10.64
C GLN A 194 16.45 -20.18 9.58
N GLN A 195 16.07 -20.26 8.31
CA GLN A 195 17.00 -20.46 7.19
C GLN A 195 17.98 -19.29 7.05
N MET A 196 17.50 -18.05 7.22
CA MET A 196 18.36 -16.87 7.17
C MET A 196 19.27 -16.76 8.39
N LYS A 197 18.80 -17.17 9.58
CA LYS A 197 19.60 -17.25 10.81
C LYS A 197 20.84 -18.13 10.65
N TRP A 198 20.69 -19.28 9.99
CA TRP A 198 21.78 -20.26 9.81
C TRP A 198 22.52 -20.14 8.47
N SER A 199 22.19 -19.14 7.66
CA SER A 199 22.84 -18.93 6.37
C SER A 199 24.19 -18.25 6.54
N LYS A 200 25.21 -18.77 5.86
CA LYS A 200 26.58 -18.23 5.88
C LYS A 200 26.74 -16.92 5.09
N LYS A 201 25.70 -16.47 4.39
CA LYS A 201 25.78 -15.28 3.52
C LYS A 201 25.66 -14.01 4.37
N LYS A 202 26.54 -13.03 4.17
CA LYS A 202 26.54 -11.75 4.89
C LYS A 202 25.14 -11.09 4.93
N PHE A 203 24.47 -11.02 3.78
CA PHE A 203 23.17 -10.37 3.64
C PHE A 203 21.99 -11.22 4.16
N ALA A 204 22.23 -12.44 4.66
CA ALA A 204 21.16 -13.21 5.29
C ALA A 204 20.69 -12.58 6.60
N ALA A 205 21.59 -11.93 7.35
CA ALA A 205 21.24 -11.20 8.56
C ALA A 205 20.27 -10.03 8.27
N GLU A 206 20.54 -9.26 7.21
CA GLU A 206 19.67 -8.16 6.79
C GLU A 206 18.32 -8.69 6.27
N VAL A 207 18.32 -9.77 5.47
CA VAL A 207 17.07 -10.40 5.00
C VAL A 207 16.25 -10.96 6.17
N LYS A 208 16.89 -11.54 7.19
CA LYS A 208 16.23 -12.00 8.43
C LYS A 208 15.51 -10.83 9.11
N TYR A 209 16.21 -9.71 9.30
CA TYR A 209 15.64 -8.51 9.91
C TYR A 209 14.40 -8.04 9.15
N HIS A 210 14.46 -7.95 7.82
CA HIS A 210 13.29 -7.53 7.03
C HIS A 210 12.15 -8.57 7.00
N LEU A 211 12.44 -9.85 7.20
CA LEU A 211 11.38 -10.86 7.36
C LEU A 211 10.69 -10.74 8.72
N GLU A 212 11.44 -10.44 9.79
CA GLU A 212 10.89 -10.16 11.11
C GLU A 212 10.04 -8.89 11.08
N GLU A 213 10.56 -7.82 10.49
CA GLU A 213 9.83 -6.57 10.26
C GLU A 213 8.54 -6.79 9.45
N ALA A 214 8.63 -7.55 8.34
CA ALA A 214 7.47 -7.88 7.50
C ALA A 214 6.41 -8.68 8.27
N ARG A 215 6.83 -9.66 9.09
CA ARG A 215 5.92 -10.44 9.93
C ARG A 215 5.19 -9.52 10.90
N ASP A 216 5.91 -8.65 11.58
CA ASP A 216 5.33 -7.77 12.59
C ASP A 216 4.37 -6.76 11.94
N MET A 217 4.72 -6.20 10.77
CA MET A 217 3.80 -5.38 9.99
C MET A 217 2.60 -6.15 9.43
N ALA A 218 2.75 -7.43 9.09
CA ALA A 218 1.65 -8.26 8.61
C ALA A 218 0.61 -8.47 9.71
N VAL A 219 1.08 -8.76 10.93
CA VAL A 219 0.23 -8.89 12.11
C VAL A 219 -0.43 -7.54 12.43
N VAL A 220 0.35 -6.46 12.56
CA VAL A 220 -0.18 -5.16 13.01
C VAL A 220 -1.04 -4.46 11.96
N ARG A 221 -0.59 -4.36 10.70
CA ARG A 221 -1.30 -3.58 9.67
C ARG A 221 -2.41 -4.37 8.98
N ARG A 222 -2.22 -5.68 8.81
CA ARG A 222 -3.16 -6.54 8.06
C ARG A 222 -3.95 -7.49 8.95
N GLY A 223 -3.55 -7.71 10.20
CA GLY A 223 -4.24 -8.66 11.09
C GLY A 223 -4.06 -10.11 10.66
N MET A 224 -2.91 -10.46 10.09
CA MET A 224 -2.62 -11.82 9.65
C MET A 224 -2.04 -12.68 10.79
N GLY A 225 -2.15 -14.01 10.69
CA GLY A 225 -1.47 -14.94 11.60
C GLY A 225 -2.02 -14.99 13.04
N LEU A 226 -3.23 -14.47 13.27
CA LEU A 226 -3.89 -14.44 14.57
C LEU A 226 -4.84 -15.63 14.82
N GLY A 227 -5.01 -16.53 13.85
CA GLY A 227 -5.98 -17.62 13.93
C GLY A 227 -5.70 -18.60 15.07
N LYS A 228 -4.42 -18.89 15.36
CA LYS A 228 -4.05 -19.74 16.50
C LYS A 228 -4.53 -19.20 17.86
N VAL A 229 -4.53 -17.88 18.04
CA VAL A 229 -5.00 -17.23 19.28
C VAL A 229 -6.52 -17.18 19.32
N ASN A 230 -7.17 -16.99 18.17
CA ASN A 230 -8.62 -16.93 18.05
C ASN A 230 -9.30 -18.31 18.08
N GLY A 231 -8.54 -19.40 17.95
CA GLY A 231 -9.07 -20.75 17.85
C GLY A 231 -9.51 -21.16 16.44
N ASP A 232 -9.13 -20.41 15.40
CA ASP A 232 -9.40 -20.71 13.99
C ASP A 232 -8.50 -21.84 13.44
N ILE A 233 -8.37 -22.93 14.20
CA ILE A 233 -7.61 -24.12 13.83
C ILE A 233 -8.52 -25.04 13.05
N LEU A 234 -8.03 -25.62 11.95
CA LEU A 234 -8.81 -26.62 11.23
C LEU A 234 -8.87 -27.91 12.05
N ASP A 235 -10.08 -28.42 12.33
CA ASP A 235 -10.29 -29.69 13.05
C ASP A 235 -9.51 -30.88 12.43
N LYS A 236 -9.31 -30.82 11.11
CA LYS A 236 -8.51 -31.79 10.37
C LYS A 236 -7.45 -31.06 9.54
N PRO A 237 -6.16 -31.42 9.66
CA PRO A 237 -5.11 -30.82 8.86
C PRO A 237 -5.37 -31.08 7.38
N ARG A 238 -5.34 -30.02 6.58
CA ARG A 238 -5.55 -30.12 5.13
C ARG A 238 -4.22 -30.43 4.43
N LYS A 239 -4.19 -31.54 3.69
CA LYS A 239 -3.06 -31.92 2.83
C LYS A 239 -3.15 -31.16 1.51
N VAL A 240 -2.19 -30.27 1.28
CA VAL A 240 -2.13 -29.40 0.10
C VAL A 240 -0.82 -29.64 -0.65
N ARG A 241 -0.91 -29.68 -1.99
CA ARG A 241 0.28 -29.70 -2.86
C ARG A 241 0.66 -28.26 -3.21
N THR A 242 1.89 -27.88 -2.93
CA THR A 242 2.45 -26.57 -3.33
C THR A 242 2.65 -26.55 -4.84
N LYS A 243 2.75 -25.35 -5.43
CA LYS A 243 3.12 -25.17 -6.85
C LYS A 243 4.40 -25.90 -7.27
N ASP A 244 5.35 -26.04 -6.35
CA ASP A 244 6.62 -26.76 -6.56
C ASP A 244 6.48 -28.30 -6.43
N GLY A 245 5.27 -28.82 -6.19
CA GLY A 245 4.98 -30.25 -6.05
C GLY A 245 5.17 -30.81 -4.64
N LYS A 246 5.65 -30.01 -3.67
CA LYS A 246 5.83 -30.44 -2.27
C LYS A 246 4.49 -30.55 -1.55
N TRP A 247 4.27 -31.67 -0.86
CA TRP A 247 3.13 -31.88 0.03
C TRP A 247 3.36 -31.21 1.39
N ILE A 248 2.36 -30.46 1.85
CA ILE A 248 2.36 -29.77 3.14
C ILE A 248 1.03 -30.05 3.84
N GLU A 249 1.10 -30.27 5.14
CA GLU A 249 -0.07 -30.37 6.02
C GLU A 249 -0.30 -29.02 6.69
N ILE A 250 -1.48 -28.45 6.46
CA ILE A 250 -1.87 -27.13 6.97
C ILE A 250 -2.87 -27.34 8.10
N GLU A 251 -2.43 -27.07 9.33
CA GLU A 251 -3.26 -27.03 10.54
C GLU A 251 -3.90 -25.65 10.73
N ASP A 252 -3.08 -24.59 10.68
CA ASP A 252 -3.51 -23.20 10.81
C ASP A 252 -3.62 -22.53 9.42
N PRO A 253 -4.82 -22.18 8.94
CA PRO A 253 -5.02 -21.54 7.65
C PRO A 253 -4.53 -20.08 7.64
N THR A 254 -4.41 -19.43 8.79
CA THR A 254 -3.95 -18.04 8.91
C THR A 254 -2.43 -17.93 8.98
N ARG A 255 -1.72 -19.06 9.07
CA ARG A 255 -0.26 -19.10 9.13
C ARG A 255 0.35 -18.34 7.95
N LEU A 256 1.38 -17.55 8.25
CA LEU A 256 2.07 -16.74 7.26
C LEU A 256 3.09 -17.55 6.47
N TYR A 257 3.10 -17.35 5.16
CA TYR A 257 4.16 -17.86 4.29
C TYR A 257 4.65 -16.80 3.29
N VAL A 258 5.87 -17.01 2.81
CA VAL A 258 6.49 -16.19 1.76
C VAL A 258 5.90 -16.62 0.42
N ALA A 259 4.89 -15.89 -0.06
CA ALA A 259 4.25 -16.18 -1.34
C ALA A 259 5.17 -15.88 -2.52
N GLN A 260 5.80 -14.71 -2.49
CA GLN A 260 6.77 -14.30 -3.49
C GLN A 260 7.89 -13.52 -2.82
N SER A 261 9.09 -13.66 -3.39
CA SER A 261 10.27 -12.90 -3.00
C SER A 261 11.07 -12.55 -4.24
N TRP A 262 11.45 -11.28 -4.39
CA TRP A 262 12.28 -10.84 -5.49
C TRP A 262 13.19 -9.70 -5.07
N VAL A 263 14.10 -9.34 -5.98
CA VAL A 263 15.10 -8.31 -5.75
C VAL A 263 14.99 -7.26 -6.84
N GLY A 264 14.89 -6.00 -6.43
CA GLY A 264 14.97 -4.83 -7.29
C GLY A 264 16.37 -4.24 -7.33
N ARG A 265 16.75 -3.65 -8.47
CA ARG A 265 18.00 -2.89 -8.61
C ARG A 265 17.79 -1.45 -8.11
N GLY A 266 18.67 -0.99 -7.24
CA GLY A 266 18.69 0.38 -6.74
C GLY A 266 19.65 1.29 -7.50
N PRO A 267 19.79 2.55 -7.07
CA PRO A 267 20.78 3.48 -7.62
C PRO A 267 22.20 2.94 -7.42
N TRP A 268 23.11 3.27 -8.33
CA TRP A 268 24.54 2.95 -8.12
C TRP A 268 25.04 3.73 -6.90
N ARG A 269 25.70 3.05 -5.96
CA ARG A 269 26.25 3.71 -4.76
C ARG A 269 27.49 4.53 -5.07
N GLY A 270 28.24 4.11 -6.09
CA GLY A 270 29.46 4.77 -6.51
C GLY A 270 29.98 4.17 -7.80
N LYS A 271 30.92 4.88 -8.41
CA LYS A 271 31.70 4.43 -9.55
C LYS A 271 33.17 4.61 -9.22
N GLU A 272 33.98 3.63 -9.55
CA GLU A 272 35.42 3.62 -9.33
C GLU A 272 36.11 3.32 -10.67
N ILE A 273 37.23 3.98 -10.93
CA ILE A 273 38.02 3.75 -12.14
C ILE A 273 38.97 2.57 -11.87
N ASP A 274 38.89 1.55 -12.70
CA ASP A 274 39.71 0.34 -12.64
C ASP A 274 40.89 0.48 -13.61
N TYR A 275 42.06 0.83 -13.06
CA TYR A 275 43.29 1.03 -13.82
C TYR A 275 43.91 -0.32 -14.19
N LYS A 276 44.05 -0.61 -15.49
CA LYS A 276 44.61 -1.86 -16.02
C LYS A 276 45.94 -1.61 -16.73
N GLY A 277 46.66 -2.69 -17.00
CA GLY A 277 47.89 -2.64 -17.79
C GLY A 277 47.69 -2.04 -19.19
N ARG A 278 48.77 -1.47 -19.75
CA ARG A 278 48.82 -0.89 -21.10
C ARG A 278 47.85 0.30 -21.31
N GLY A 279 47.67 1.14 -20.28
CA GLY A 279 46.84 2.35 -20.36
C GLY A 279 45.33 2.09 -20.52
N ARG A 280 44.87 0.86 -20.29
CA ARG A 280 43.44 0.50 -20.35
C ARG A 280 42.77 0.88 -19.03
N MET A 281 41.52 1.36 -19.12
CA MET A 281 40.73 1.71 -17.94
C MET A 281 39.32 1.11 -18.03
N GLY A 282 38.84 0.56 -16.92
CA GLY A 282 37.44 0.16 -16.74
C GLY A 282 36.73 1.07 -15.75
N VAL A 283 35.41 0.91 -15.62
CA VAL A 283 34.63 1.55 -14.55
C VAL A 283 33.92 0.48 -13.75
N ILE A 284 34.30 0.31 -12.50
CA ILE A 284 33.61 -0.54 -11.52
C ILE A 284 32.43 0.25 -10.98
N GLN A 285 31.23 -0.33 -11.03
CA GLN A 285 30.02 0.28 -10.51
C GLN A 285 29.57 -0.48 -9.26
N HIS A 286 29.47 0.21 -8.12
CA HIS A 286 29.01 -0.41 -6.88
C HIS A 286 27.48 -0.48 -6.87
N PRO A 287 26.87 -1.67 -6.94
CA PRO A 287 25.42 -1.79 -6.94
C PRO A 287 24.83 -1.49 -5.57
N SER A 288 23.58 -1.04 -5.59
CA SER A 288 22.66 -1.22 -4.47
C SER A 288 21.43 -2.00 -4.95
N THR A 289 20.77 -2.70 -4.03
CA THR A 289 19.56 -3.46 -4.34
C THR A 289 18.57 -3.44 -3.20
N SER A 290 17.29 -3.45 -3.54
CA SER A 290 16.19 -3.63 -2.58
C SER A 290 15.66 -5.05 -2.66
N PHE A 291 15.22 -5.60 -1.54
CA PHE A 291 14.54 -6.87 -1.42
C PHE A 291 13.04 -6.62 -1.20
N THR A 292 12.18 -7.41 -1.83
CA THR A 292 10.73 -7.27 -1.69
C THR A 292 10.10 -8.63 -1.50
N VAL A 293 9.18 -8.70 -0.55
CA VAL A 293 8.47 -9.92 -0.17
C VAL A 293 6.97 -9.67 -0.17
N ILE A 294 6.23 -10.66 -0.64
CA ILE A 294 4.79 -10.75 -0.45
C ILE A 294 4.52 -11.86 0.57
N LEU A 295 3.93 -11.48 1.69
CA LEU A 295 3.41 -12.41 2.69
C LEU A 295 1.92 -12.62 2.46
N LYS A 296 1.49 -13.89 2.51
CA LYS A 296 0.10 -14.32 2.45
C LYS A 296 -0.20 -15.35 3.54
N GLU A 297 -1.48 -15.60 3.79
CA GLU A 297 -1.96 -16.66 4.67
C GLU A 297 -2.08 -18.00 3.92
N GLU A 298 -1.89 -19.13 4.60
CA GLU A 298 -2.04 -20.47 3.99
C GLU A 298 -3.43 -20.74 3.36
N LYS A 299 -4.47 -19.97 3.71
CA LYS A 299 -5.76 -19.93 2.98
C LYS A 299 -5.59 -19.82 1.47
N THR A 300 -4.62 -19.03 1.02
CA THR A 300 -4.40 -18.80 -0.41
C THR A 300 -3.89 -20.07 -1.10
N ARG A 301 -3.08 -20.88 -0.41
CA ARG A 301 -2.62 -22.18 -0.94
C ARG A 301 -3.74 -23.21 -1.01
N ILE A 302 -4.61 -23.23 0.01
CA ILE A 302 -5.78 -24.11 0.02
C ILE A 302 -6.65 -23.82 -1.21
N ARG A 303 -6.97 -22.54 -1.46
CA ARG A 303 -7.72 -22.13 -2.66
C ARG A 303 -7.01 -22.52 -3.95
N GLU A 304 -5.73 -22.21 -4.10
CA GLU A 304 -4.97 -22.53 -5.32
C GLU A 304 -4.97 -24.03 -5.62
N TYR A 305 -4.90 -24.88 -4.60
CA TYR A 305 -4.97 -26.33 -4.74
C TYR A 305 -6.36 -26.85 -5.08
N GLU A 306 -7.41 -26.28 -4.48
CA GLU A 306 -8.80 -26.59 -4.84
C GLU A 306 -9.10 -26.22 -6.29
N GLU A 307 -8.61 -25.06 -6.75
CA GLU A 307 -8.70 -24.64 -8.15
C GLU A 307 -7.91 -25.56 -9.09
N GLU A 308 -6.72 -26.01 -8.69
CA GLU A 308 -5.93 -26.96 -9.47
C GLU A 308 -6.65 -28.29 -9.61
N LYS A 309 -7.24 -28.81 -8.52
CA LYS A 309 -8.06 -30.03 -8.53
C LYS A 309 -9.32 -29.88 -9.37
N ALA A 310 -10.01 -28.75 -9.26
CA ALA A 310 -11.19 -28.48 -10.10
C ALA A 310 -10.81 -28.46 -11.58
N LYS A 311 -9.67 -27.84 -11.93
CA LYS A 311 -9.15 -27.82 -13.29
C LYS A 311 -8.69 -29.21 -13.76
N GLU A 312 -8.14 -30.03 -12.87
CA GLU A 312 -7.77 -31.42 -13.18
C GLU A 312 -9.02 -32.27 -13.44
N ALA A 313 -10.06 -32.13 -12.62
CA ALA A 313 -11.35 -32.78 -12.84
C ALA A 313 -12.02 -32.32 -14.14
N GLU A 314 -11.92 -31.02 -14.49
CA GLU A 314 -12.48 -30.46 -15.73
C GLU A 314 -11.81 -31.00 -17.00
N LYS A 315 -10.51 -31.35 -16.96
CA LYS A 315 -9.82 -31.96 -18.11
C LYS A 315 -10.41 -33.32 -18.51
N GLY A 316 -11.07 -34.01 -17.59
CA GLY A 316 -11.58 -35.35 -17.80
C GLY A 316 -10.49 -36.42 -17.94
N PRO A 317 -10.89 -37.69 -18.12
CA PRO A 317 -9.94 -38.79 -18.30
C PRO A 317 -9.31 -38.78 -19.70
N TRP A 318 -8.12 -39.38 -19.82
CA TRP A 318 -7.53 -39.65 -21.12
C TRP A 318 -8.33 -40.74 -21.85
N VAL A 319 -8.67 -40.49 -23.12
CA VAL A 319 -9.43 -41.42 -23.98
C VAL A 319 -8.50 -41.99 -25.04
N HIS A 320 -8.47 -43.32 -25.16
CA HIS A 320 -7.59 -44.04 -26.11
C HIS A 320 -7.82 -43.61 -27.57
N LEU A 321 -9.09 -43.45 -27.97
CA LEU A 321 -9.52 -43.04 -29.30
C LEU A 321 -10.30 -41.72 -29.21
N PRO A 322 -9.63 -40.56 -29.21
CA PRO A 322 -10.30 -39.28 -29.07
C PRO A 322 -10.97 -38.85 -30.38
N ASN A 323 -12.19 -38.32 -30.26
CA ASN A 323 -12.91 -37.69 -31.37
C ASN A 323 -12.29 -36.33 -31.73
N ARG A 324 -11.18 -36.36 -32.48
CA ARG A 324 -10.51 -35.14 -32.96
C ARG A 324 -11.36 -34.49 -34.04
N LYS A 325 -11.48 -33.16 -34.00
CA LYS A 325 -12.16 -32.41 -35.05
C LYS A 325 -11.41 -32.58 -36.37
N VAL A 326 -12.12 -32.92 -37.44
CA VAL A 326 -11.57 -32.88 -38.79
C VAL A 326 -11.32 -31.42 -39.15
N HIS A 327 -10.06 -31.09 -39.43
CA HIS A 327 -9.66 -29.74 -39.82
C HIS A 327 -9.70 -29.60 -41.34
N GLY A 328 -10.29 -28.51 -41.84
CA GLY A 328 -10.50 -28.25 -43.27
C GLY A 328 -11.96 -28.41 -43.67
N GLN A 329 -12.51 -27.42 -44.36
CA GLN A 329 -13.87 -27.44 -44.89
C GLN A 329 -13.83 -27.75 -46.38
N ARG A 330 -14.62 -28.74 -46.82
CA ARG A 330 -14.88 -29.01 -48.23
C ARG A 330 -16.36 -28.74 -48.50
N PRO A 331 -16.72 -28.14 -49.65
CA PRO A 331 -18.12 -27.87 -49.99
C PRO A 331 -18.86 -29.12 -50.50
N TYR A 332 -18.26 -30.30 -50.37
CA TYR A 332 -18.84 -31.58 -50.74
C TYR A 332 -18.48 -32.63 -49.67
N TYR A 333 -19.32 -33.64 -49.54
CA TYR A 333 -19.06 -34.77 -48.66
C TYR A 333 -17.91 -35.62 -49.22
N SER A 334 -17.01 -36.03 -48.34
CA SER A 334 -15.88 -36.92 -48.67
C SER A 334 -15.87 -38.19 -47.81
N TRP A 335 -17.00 -38.45 -47.15
CA TRP A 335 -17.37 -39.68 -46.47
C TRP A 335 -18.86 -39.92 -46.67
#